data_AF-A0A8S4BJE8-F1
#
_entry.id   AF-A0A8S4BJE8-F1
#
_cell.length_a   1.000
_cell.length_b   1.000
_cell.length_c   1.000
_cell.angle_alpha   90.00
_cell.angle_beta   90.00
_cell.angle_gamma   90.00
#
_symmetry.space_group_name_H-M   'P 1'
#
loop_
_entity.id
_entity.type
_entity.pdbx_description
1 polymer ?
#
loop_
_entity_poly.entity_id
_entity_poly.type
_entity_poly.pdbx_seq_one_letter_code
_entity_poly.pdbx_strand_id
1 'polypeptide(L)'
;MSEISSRSSERSAAFVASQMTQAAATLHHGPRTQRQQQASFKEFSQLLSTVEEERRRLIQNADDVLITPLEKFRKEQIGAAKDGKKKFDKETEKYYSALEKHLNLSSKKKEGYLLEADTQIDKERQLFYDASLEYVFKIQEVQEKKKFEFVEPVSKRNNKLKQVKLSKASYYS
;
A
#
# COMPACT_ATOMS: atom_id res chain seq x y z
N MET A 1 7.67 -15.59 -3.51
CA MET A 1 6.28 -16.08 -3.32
C MET A 1 5.79 -17.00 -4.44
N SER A 2 6.25 -16.84 -5.69
CA SER A 2 5.89 -17.68 -6.85
C SER A 2 6.24 -19.17 -6.68
N GLU A 3 7.44 -19.50 -6.19
CA GLU A 3 7.90 -20.90 -6.05
C GLU A 3 7.10 -21.71 -5.02
N ILE A 4 6.68 -21.07 -3.92
CA ILE A 4 5.92 -21.73 -2.84
C ILE A 4 4.52 -22.10 -3.34
N SER A 5 3.88 -21.23 -4.13
CA SER A 5 2.57 -21.53 -4.73
C SER A 5 2.66 -22.64 -5.79
N SER A 6 3.76 -22.69 -6.56
CA SER A 6 3.96 -23.73 -7.58
C SER A 6 4.16 -25.11 -6.93
N ARG A 7 5.01 -25.19 -5.91
CA ARG A 7 5.24 -26.42 -5.13
C ARG A 7 3.99 -26.91 -4.40
N SER A 8 3.13 -26.00 -3.94
CA SER A 8 1.84 -26.36 -3.33
C SER A 8 0.91 -27.02 -4.34
N SER A 9 0.84 -26.51 -5.56
CA SER A 9 -0.02 -27.06 -6.64
C SER A 9 0.45 -28.45 -7.08
N GLU A 10 1.75 -28.66 -7.23
CA GLU A 10 2.33 -29.97 -7.58
C GLU A 10 2.08 -31.02 -6.50
N ARG A 11 2.21 -30.64 -5.22
CA ARG A 11 1.91 -31.54 -4.10
C ARG A 11 0.44 -31.94 -4.03
N SER A 12 -0.48 -31.00 -4.30
CA SER A 12 -1.91 -31.29 -4.38
C SER A 12 -2.24 -32.24 -5.54
N ALA A 13 -1.65 -32.03 -6.72
CA ALA A 13 -1.84 -32.91 -7.87
C ALA A 13 -1.29 -34.32 -7.61
N ALA A 14 -0.10 -34.42 -7.01
CA ALA A 14 0.50 -35.70 -6.61
C ALA A 14 -0.34 -36.44 -5.55
N PHE A 15 -0.94 -35.71 -4.60
CA PHE A 15 -1.83 -36.29 -3.60
C PHE A 15 -3.12 -36.84 -4.20
N VAL A 16 -3.75 -36.10 -5.13
CA VAL A 16 -4.94 -36.57 -5.86
C VAL A 16 -4.60 -37.82 -6.70
N ALA A 17 -3.48 -37.81 -7.41
CA ALA A 17 -3.02 -38.96 -8.19
C ALA A 17 -2.72 -40.18 -7.30
N SER A 18 -2.13 -39.97 -6.13
CA SER A 18 -1.87 -41.04 -5.15
C SER A 18 -3.16 -41.64 -4.60
N GLN A 19 -4.15 -40.80 -4.26
CA GLN A 19 -5.47 -41.29 -3.83
C GLN A 19 -6.21 -42.05 -4.93
N MET A 20 -6.10 -41.65 -6.19
CA MET A 20 -6.66 -42.40 -7.32
C MET A 20 -6.08 -43.81 -7.42
N THR A 21 -4.75 -43.94 -7.31
CA THR A 21 -4.07 -45.23 -7.36
C THR A 21 -4.44 -46.12 -6.17
N GLN A 22 -4.58 -45.55 -4.97
CA GLN A 22 -5.01 -46.30 -3.76
C GLN A 22 -6.48 -46.72 -3.82
N ALA A 23 -7.37 -45.88 -4.34
CA ALA A 23 -8.78 -46.22 -4.52
C ALA A 23 -8.99 -47.32 -5.57
N ALA A 24 -8.18 -47.34 -6.63
CA ALA A 24 -8.19 -48.41 -7.63
C ALA A 24 -7.70 -49.76 -7.06
N ALA A 25 -6.79 -49.74 -6.09
CA ALA A 25 -6.18 -50.93 -5.51
C ALA A 25 -7.04 -51.63 -4.44
N THR A 26 -8.05 -50.96 -3.87
CA THR A 26 -8.75 -51.42 -2.66
C THR A 26 -10.12 -52.07 -2.91
N LEU A 27 -10.62 -52.12 -4.14
CA LEU A 27 -12.04 -52.41 -4.38
C LEU A 27 -12.32 -53.33 -5.58
N HIS A 28 -12.84 -54.53 -5.29
CA HIS A 28 -13.40 -55.48 -6.28
C HIS A 28 -14.73 -54.91 -6.82
N HIS A 29 -14.67 -53.96 -7.74
CA HIS A 29 -15.82 -53.24 -8.28
C HIS A 29 -16.00 -53.52 -9.77
N GLY A 30 -17.26 -53.71 -10.20
CA GLY A 30 -17.58 -53.87 -11.62
C GLY A 30 -17.16 -52.64 -12.45
N PRO A 31 -16.85 -52.81 -13.75
CA PRO A 31 -16.28 -51.77 -14.61
C PRO A 31 -17.14 -50.49 -14.72
N ARG A 32 -18.44 -50.58 -14.43
CA ARG A 32 -19.36 -49.44 -14.41
C ARG A 32 -19.09 -48.48 -13.24
N THR A 33 -18.80 -49.02 -12.05
CA THR A 33 -18.52 -48.23 -10.83
C THR A 33 -17.17 -47.53 -10.93
N GLN A 34 -16.16 -48.18 -11.51
CA GLN A 34 -14.84 -47.58 -11.76
C GLN A 34 -14.91 -46.40 -12.74
N ARG A 35 -15.70 -46.51 -13.83
CA ARG A 35 -15.91 -45.40 -14.77
C ARG A 35 -16.60 -44.19 -14.11
N GLN A 36 -17.57 -44.44 -13.24
CA GLN A 36 -18.25 -43.37 -12.50
C GLN A 36 -17.28 -42.67 -11.53
N GLN A 37 -16.47 -43.42 -10.79
CA GLN A 37 -15.44 -42.84 -9.92
C GLN A 37 -14.41 -42.02 -10.70
N GLN A 38 -13.91 -42.53 -11.82
CA GLN A 38 -12.98 -41.79 -12.68
C GLN A 38 -13.58 -40.48 -13.21
N ALA A 39 -14.87 -40.50 -13.60
CA ALA A 39 -15.57 -39.29 -14.04
C ALA A 39 -15.69 -38.26 -12.91
N SER A 40 -16.12 -38.68 -11.71
CA SER A 40 -16.25 -37.80 -10.55
C SER A 40 -14.93 -37.18 -10.12
N PHE A 41 -13.83 -37.96 -10.12
CA PHE A 41 -12.52 -37.39 -9.80
C PHE A 41 -11.98 -36.45 -10.87
N LYS A 42 -12.31 -36.67 -12.15
CA LYS A 42 -11.96 -35.75 -13.24
C LYS A 42 -12.70 -34.41 -13.09
N GLU A 43 -13.98 -34.43 -12.76
CA GLU A 43 -14.74 -33.22 -12.48
C GLU A 43 -14.18 -32.49 -11.25
N PHE A 44 -13.84 -33.23 -10.19
CA PHE A 44 -13.24 -32.66 -8.99
C PHE A 44 -11.87 -32.01 -9.26
N SER A 45 -11.00 -32.63 -10.08
CA SER A 45 -9.70 -32.04 -10.41
C SER A 45 -9.82 -30.78 -11.29
N GLN A 46 -10.81 -30.74 -12.18
CA GLN A 46 -11.15 -29.52 -12.94
C GLN A 46 -11.65 -28.40 -12.02
N LEU A 47 -12.51 -28.72 -11.05
CA LEU A 47 -12.97 -27.76 -10.06
C LEU A 47 -11.81 -27.22 -9.23
N LEU A 48 -10.92 -28.08 -8.73
CA LEU A 48 -9.72 -27.66 -7.99
C LEU A 48 -8.82 -26.73 -8.81
N SER A 49 -8.63 -27.04 -10.09
CA SER A 49 -7.81 -26.21 -10.99
C SER A 49 -8.42 -24.81 -11.15
N THR A 50 -9.74 -24.75 -11.30
CA THR A 50 -10.49 -23.49 -11.39
C THR A 50 -10.36 -22.67 -10.11
N VAL A 51 -10.54 -23.30 -8.95
CA VAL A 51 -10.39 -22.64 -7.64
C VAL A 51 -8.98 -22.09 -7.45
N GLU A 52 -7.96 -22.85 -7.80
CA GLU A 52 -6.57 -22.38 -7.72
C GLU A 52 -6.28 -21.21 -8.66
N GLU A 53 -6.93 -21.18 -9.83
CA GLU A 53 -6.80 -20.05 -10.75
C GLU A 53 -7.49 -18.79 -10.21
N GLU A 54 -8.70 -18.92 -9.65
CA GLU A 54 -9.38 -17.80 -8.99
C GLU A 54 -8.61 -17.30 -7.77
N ARG A 55 -7.98 -18.19 -7.01
CA ARG A 55 -7.11 -17.79 -5.90
C ARG A 55 -5.93 -16.95 -6.39
N ARG A 56 -5.27 -17.36 -7.48
CA ARG A 56 -4.18 -16.58 -8.11
C ARG A 56 -4.67 -15.21 -8.59
N ARG A 57 -5.84 -15.16 -9.26
CA ARG A 57 -6.46 -13.90 -9.70
C ARG A 57 -6.76 -12.98 -8.52
N LEU A 58 -7.30 -13.51 -7.42
CA LEU A 58 -7.62 -12.73 -6.23
C LEU A 58 -6.37 -12.13 -5.58
N ILE A 59 -5.28 -12.91 -5.47
CA ILE A 59 -4.00 -12.43 -4.95
C ILE A 59 -3.46 -11.30 -5.83
N GLN A 60 -3.40 -11.51 -7.14
CA GLN A 60 -2.91 -10.49 -8.07
C GLN A 60 -3.74 -9.20 -7.99
N ASN A 61 -5.07 -9.33 -7.95
CA ASN A 61 -5.96 -8.18 -7.81
C ASN A 61 -5.74 -7.43 -6.49
N ALA A 62 -5.45 -8.13 -5.38
CA ALA A 62 -5.11 -7.49 -4.12
C ALA A 62 -3.78 -6.73 -4.20
N ASP A 63 -2.78 -7.32 -4.87
CA ASP A 63 -1.48 -6.69 -5.07
C ASP A 63 -1.58 -5.41 -5.92
N ASP A 64 -2.37 -5.46 -7.00
CA ASP A 64 -2.51 -4.35 -7.94
C ASP A 64 -3.37 -3.21 -7.39
N VAL A 65 -4.47 -3.54 -6.68
CA VAL A 65 -5.45 -2.55 -6.23
C VAL A 65 -5.13 -1.98 -4.85
N LEU A 66 -4.42 -2.73 -4.00
CA LEU A 66 -4.19 -2.34 -2.61
C LEU A 66 -2.70 -2.28 -2.25
N ILE A 67 -1.97 -3.39 -2.38
CA ILE A 67 -0.60 -3.49 -1.84
C ILE A 67 0.34 -2.50 -2.55
N THR A 68 0.45 -2.59 -3.87
CA THR A 68 1.35 -1.74 -4.66
C THR A 68 1.02 -0.25 -4.52
N PRO A 69 -0.24 0.20 -4.65
CA PRO A 69 -0.60 1.60 -4.41
C PRO A 69 -0.24 2.09 -3.01
N LEU A 70 -0.51 1.30 -1.96
CA LEU A 70 -0.18 1.67 -0.58
C LEU A 70 1.34 1.77 -0.36
N GLU A 71 2.12 0.83 -0.91
CA GLU A 71 3.58 0.87 -0.80
C GLU A 71 4.17 2.08 -1.52
N LYS A 72 3.67 2.38 -2.72
CA LYS A 72 4.05 3.55 -3.49
C LYS A 72 3.71 4.84 -2.72
N PHE A 73 2.49 4.95 -2.22
CA PHE A 73 2.05 6.11 -1.43
C PHE A 73 2.92 6.31 -0.18
N ARG A 74 3.20 5.23 0.56
CA ARG A 74 4.08 5.27 1.73
C ARG A 74 5.49 5.76 1.35
N LYS A 75 6.07 5.22 0.28
CA LYS A 75 7.44 5.56 -0.09
C LYS A 75 7.55 6.98 -0.64
N GLU A 76 6.67 7.35 -1.56
CA GLU A 76 6.77 8.60 -2.30
C GLU A 76 6.16 9.77 -1.55
N GLN A 77 4.93 9.63 -1.05
CA GLN A 77 4.21 10.74 -0.44
C GLN A 77 4.62 10.92 1.02
N ILE A 78 4.54 9.86 1.84
CA ILE A 78 4.96 9.94 3.25
C ILE A 78 6.46 10.15 3.37
N GLY A 79 7.26 9.52 2.50
CA GLY A 79 8.70 9.74 2.42
C GLY A 79 9.06 11.20 2.14
N ALA A 80 8.47 11.81 1.10
CA ALA A 80 8.73 13.20 0.77
C ALA A 80 8.32 14.17 1.89
N ALA A 81 7.16 13.95 2.53
CA ALA A 81 6.74 14.78 3.66
C ALA A 81 7.67 14.62 4.88
N LYS A 82 8.19 13.41 5.13
CA LYS A 82 9.17 13.17 6.19
C LYS A 82 10.48 13.92 5.93
N ASP A 83 10.95 13.93 4.68
CA ASP A 83 12.18 14.65 4.33
C ASP A 83 11.96 16.18 4.34
N GLY A 84 10.78 16.65 3.91
CA GLY A 84 10.36 18.04 4.10
C GLY A 84 10.35 18.46 5.57
N LYS A 85 9.83 17.60 6.46
CA LYS A 85 9.88 17.84 7.91
C LYS A 85 11.32 17.97 8.42
N LYS A 86 12.23 17.07 8.02
CA LYS A 86 13.64 17.15 8.44
C LYS A 86 14.29 18.45 8.00
N LYS A 87 14.02 18.91 6.77
CA LYS A 87 14.52 20.19 6.27
C LYS A 87 13.98 21.35 7.09
N PHE A 88 12.67 21.37 7.34
CA PHE A 88 12.03 22.36 8.20
C PHE A 88 12.64 22.38 9.60
N ASP A 89 12.77 21.23 10.27
CA ASP A 89 13.35 21.13 11.62
C ASP A 89 14.80 21.68 11.63
N LYS A 90 15.61 21.32 10.62
CA LYS A 90 16.99 21.79 10.49
C LYS A 90 17.10 23.30 10.33
N GLU A 91 16.32 23.89 9.43
CA GLU A 91 16.37 25.35 9.22
C GLU A 91 15.74 26.11 10.40
N THR A 92 14.78 25.50 11.10
CA THR A 92 14.22 26.01 12.37
C THR A 92 15.30 26.14 13.45
N GLU A 93 16.08 25.08 13.67
CA GLU A 93 17.18 25.10 14.65
C GLU A 93 18.23 26.17 14.34
N LYS A 94 18.61 26.31 13.06
CA LYS A 94 19.57 27.34 12.63
C LYS A 94 19.02 28.75 12.84
N TYR A 95 17.78 28.99 12.45
CA TYR A 95 17.15 30.31 12.59
C TYR A 95 17.07 30.73 14.06
N TYR A 96 16.59 29.85 14.95
CA TYR A 96 16.53 30.18 16.37
C TYR A 96 17.92 30.34 16.99
N SER A 97 18.90 29.54 16.59
CA SER A 97 20.29 29.70 17.04
C SER A 97 20.89 31.03 16.57
N ALA A 98 20.60 31.46 15.35
CA ALA A 98 21.04 32.76 14.82
C ALA A 98 20.32 33.90 15.53
N LEU A 99 19.02 33.76 15.79
CA LEU A 99 18.20 34.75 16.47
C LEU A 99 18.68 34.99 17.90
N GLU A 100 18.95 33.91 18.65
CA GLU A 100 19.49 34.01 20.01
C GLU A 100 20.85 34.74 20.02
N LYS A 101 21.75 34.40 19.09
CA LYS A 101 23.04 35.09 18.96
C LYS A 101 22.88 36.57 18.65
N HIS A 102 21.95 36.90 17.75
CA HIS A 102 21.66 38.27 17.34
C HIS A 102 21.08 39.11 18.49
N LEU A 103 20.12 38.56 19.24
CA LEU A 103 19.54 39.20 20.42
C LEU A 103 20.57 39.49 21.53
N ASN A 104 21.61 38.64 21.63
CA ASN A 104 22.69 38.80 22.59
C ASN A 104 23.81 39.74 22.11
N LEU A 105 23.67 40.39 20.95
CA LEU A 105 24.66 41.35 20.46
C LEU A 105 24.68 42.63 21.29
N SER A 106 25.87 43.15 21.51
CA SER A 106 26.09 44.45 22.12
C SER A 106 26.39 45.50 21.06
N SER A 107 25.82 46.70 21.21
CA SER A 107 26.12 47.88 20.38
C SER A 107 27.59 48.35 20.45
N LYS A 108 28.39 47.78 21.37
CA LYS A 108 29.83 48.04 21.47
C LYS A 108 30.67 47.27 20.43
N LYS A 109 30.04 46.36 19.66
CA LYS A 109 30.72 45.64 18.57
C LYS A 109 30.99 46.59 17.40
N LYS A 110 31.96 46.22 16.57
CA LYS A 110 32.31 47.00 15.36
C LYS A 110 31.12 47.01 14.40
N GLU A 111 30.86 48.15 13.76
CA GLU A 111 29.75 48.34 12.82
C GLU A 111 29.64 47.23 11.76
N GLY A 112 30.76 46.87 11.11
CA GLY A 112 30.76 45.80 10.09
C GLY A 112 30.32 44.44 10.63
N TYR A 113 30.63 44.14 11.89
CA TYR A 113 30.19 42.89 12.54
C TYR A 113 28.69 42.89 12.83
N LEU A 114 28.13 44.05 13.20
CA LEU A 114 26.68 44.21 13.39
C LEU A 114 25.95 44.01 12.07
N LEU A 115 26.43 44.64 10.99
CA LEU A 115 25.84 44.53 9.65
C LEU A 115 25.88 43.10 9.08
N GLU A 116 26.98 42.37 9.32
CA GLU A 116 27.09 40.95 8.95
C GLU A 116 26.09 40.10 9.73
N ALA A 117 25.91 40.36 11.03
CA ALA A 117 24.93 39.65 11.85
C ALA A 117 23.49 39.91 11.40
N ASP A 118 23.17 41.16 11.03
CA ASP A 118 21.87 41.53 10.45
C ASP A 118 21.61 40.78 9.14
N THR A 119 22.60 40.76 8.24
CA THR A 119 22.51 40.04 6.96
C THR A 119 22.32 38.54 7.18
N GLN A 120 23.02 37.97 8.16
CA GLN A 120 22.95 36.55 8.46
C GLN A 120 21.58 36.16 9.05
N ILE A 121 21.01 36.96 9.97
CA ILE A 121 19.69 36.65 10.53
C ILE A 121 18.58 36.79 9.47
N ASP A 122 18.70 37.75 8.55
CA ASP A 122 17.76 37.91 7.44
C ASP A 122 17.78 36.70 6.50
N LYS A 123 18.98 36.20 6.19
CA LYS A 123 19.17 35.00 5.38
C LYS A 123 18.57 33.76 6.04
N GLU A 124 18.89 33.50 7.30
CA GLU A 124 18.38 32.31 8.01
C GLU A 124 16.85 32.39 8.20
N ARG A 125 16.30 33.60 8.40
CA ARG A 125 14.84 33.82 8.45
C ARG A 125 14.18 33.44 7.13
N GLN A 126 14.75 33.84 6.00
CA GLN A 126 14.21 33.50 4.69
C GLN A 126 14.23 31.98 4.45
N LEU A 127 15.35 31.32 4.74
CA LEU A 127 15.48 29.86 4.61
C LEU A 127 14.48 29.10 5.48
N PHE A 128 14.26 29.56 6.71
CA PHE A 128 13.24 29.01 7.60
C PHE A 128 11.84 29.16 7.00
N TYR A 129 11.48 30.32 6.48
CA TYR A 129 10.16 30.52 5.87
C TYR A 129 9.95 29.68 4.61
N ASP A 130 10.96 29.60 3.73
CA ASP A 130 10.88 28.77 2.53
C ASP A 130 10.69 27.29 2.90
N ALA A 131 11.47 26.78 3.86
CA ALA A 131 11.33 25.41 4.36
C ALA A 131 9.98 25.15 5.05
N SER A 132 9.44 26.15 5.76
CA SER A 132 8.14 26.08 6.43
C SER A 132 7.00 25.92 5.41
N LEU A 133 6.99 26.78 4.38
CA LEU A 133 5.98 26.74 3.32
C LEU A 133 6.05 25.44 2.52
N GLU A 134 7.27 24.99 2.17
CA GLU A 134 7.47 23.71 1.49
C GLU A 134 6.93 22.53 2.31
N TYR A 135 7.18 22.51 3.63
CA TYR A 135 6.67 21.45 4.49
C TYR A 135 5.15 21.46 4.61
N VAL A 136 4.52 22.63 4.78
CA VAL A 136 3.05 22.76 4.79
C VAL A 136 2.45 22.26 3.47
N PHE A 137 3.03 22.65 2.33
CA PHE A 137 2.59 22.20 1.02
C PHE A 137 2.70 20.67 0.89
N LYS A 138 3.80 20.07 1.36
CA LYS A 138 3.97 18.61 1.34
C LYS A 138 2.94 17.88 2.20
N ILE A 139 2.57 18.43 3.36
CA ILE A 139 1.49 17.87 4.18
C ILE A 139 0.17 17.91 3.42
N GLN A 140 -0.15 19.03 2.78
CA GLN A 140 -1.38 19.18 1.99
C GLN A 140 -1.42 18.17 0.83
N GLU A 141 -0.32 18.05 0.07
CA GLU A 141 -0.20 17.09 -1.04
C GLU A 141 -0.47 15.65 -0.57
N VAL A 142 0.09 15.24 0.58
CA VAL A 142 -0.15 13.93 1.18
C VAL A 142 -1.63 13.73 1.51
N GLN A 143 -2.28 14.73 2.12
CA GLN A 143 -3.69 14.63 2.50
C GLN A 143 -4.60 14.53 1.28
N GLU A 144 -4.34 15.33 0.25
CA GLU A 144 -5.11 15.33 -1.00
C GLU A 144 -4.97 13.99 -1.74
N LYS A 145 -3.73 13.50 -1.93
CA LYS A 145 -3.51 12.20 -2.57
C LYS A 145 -4.11 11.07 -1.76
N LYS A 146 -3.99 11.09 -0.42
CA LYS A 146 -4.65 10.10 0.45
C LYS A 146 -6.16 10.08 0.22
N LYS A 147 -6.79 11.25 0.18
CA LYS A 147 -8.23 11.40 -0.02
C LYS A 147 -8.65 10.86 -1.40
N PHE A 148 -7.92 11.23 -2.45
CA PHE A 148 -8.24 10.86 -3.83
C PHE A 148 -7.98 9.39 -4.14
N GLU A 149 -6.84 8.85 -3.71
CA GLU A 149 -6.42 7.48 -4.05
C GLU A 149 -7.09 6.41 -3.17
N PHE A 150 -7.45 6.73 -1.92
CA PHE A 150 -7.94 5.72 -0.97
C PHE A 150 -9.34 6.00 -0.42
N VAL A 151 -9.62 7.23 0.01
CA VAL A 151 -10.89 7.54 0.71
C VAL A 151 -12.07 7.62 -0.25
N GLU A 152 -11.93 8.34 -1.36
CA GLU A 152 -13.00 8.48 -2.35
C GLU A 152 -13.35 7.17 -3.07
N PRO A 153 -12.38 6.35 -3.56
CA PRO A 153 -12.70 5.11 -4.25
C PRO A 153 -13.40 4.09 -3.35
N VAL A 154 -13.04 4.02 -2.06
CA VAL A 154 -13.74 3.17 -1.08
C VAL A 154 -15.15 3.68 -0.84
N SER A 155 -15.34 4.99 -0.69
CA SER A 155 -16.66 5.60 -0.49
C SER A 155 -17.59 5.37 -1.70
N LYS A 156 -17.07 5.56 -2.93
CA LYS A 156 -17.80 5.31 -4.18
C LYS A 156 -18.17 3.83 -4.34
N ARG A 157 -17.23 2.91 -4.06
CA ARG A 157 -17.51 1.45 -4.07
C ARG A 157 -18.58 1.07 -3.06
N ASN A 158 -18.50 1.57 -1.83
CA ASN A 158 -19.48 1.27 -0.78
C ASN A 158 -20.90 1.76 -1.16
N ASN A 159 -21.01 2.95 -1.75
CA ASN A 159 -22.29 3.46 -2.24
C ASN A 159 -22.84 2.63 -3.41
N LYS A 160 -21.98 2.19 -4.35
CA LYS A 160 -22.40 1.29 -5.43
C LYS A 160 -22.86 -0.07 -4.90
N LEU A 161 -22.17 -0.64 -3.91
CA LEU A 161 -22.61 -1.87 -3.26
C LEU A 161 -23.96 -1.70 -2.53
N LYS A 162 -24.20 -0.55 -1.87
CA LYS A 162 -25.50 -0.23 -1.26
C LYS A 162 -26.60 -0.15 -2.31
N GLN A 163 -26.38 0.56 -3.42
CA GLN A 163 -27.31 0.65 -4.55
C GLN A 163 -27.66 -0.72 -5.13
N VAL A 164 -26.66 -1.58 -5.36
CA VAL A 164 -26.87 -2.95 -5.88
C VAL A 164 -27.64 -3.83 -4.89
N LYS A 165 -27.39 -3.70 -3.59
CA LYS A 165 -28.14 -4.44 -2.57
C LYS A 165 -29.61 -4.00 -2.52
N LEU A 166 -29.86 -2.68 -2.62
CA LEU A 166 -31.21 -2.12 -2.64
C LEU A 166 -31.98 -2.53 -3.91
N SER A 167 -31.35 -2.51 -5.08
CA SER A 167 -32.00 -2.93 -6.33
C SER A 167 -32.35 -4.42 -6.33
N LYS A 168 -31.47 -5.27 -5.77
CA LYS A 168 -31.78 -6.69 -5.58
C LYS A 168 -32.93 -6.89 -4.60
N ALA A 169 -32.93 -6.18 -3.46
CA ALA A 169 -34.01 -6.30 -2.48
C ALA A 169 -35.39 -5.93 -3.06
N SER A 170 -35.45 -4.89 -3.89
CA SER A 170 -36.68 -4.48 -4.61
C SER A 170 -37.10 -5.44 -5.73
N TYR A 171 -36.20 -6.28 -6.24
CA TYR A 171 -36.52 -7.26 -7.29
C TYR A 171 -37.12 -8.55 -6.71
N TYR A 172 -36.91 -8.81 -5.42
CA TYR A 172 -37.41 -10.00 -4.72
C TYR A 172 -38.59 -9.72 -3.78
N SER A 173 -39.11 -8.49 -3.78
CA SER A 173 -40.31 -8.04 -3.04
C SER A 173 -41.46 -7.80 -4.00
#